data_AF-A0A526YW33-F1
#
_entry.id   AF-A0A526YW33-F1
#
_cell.length_a   1.000
_cell.length_b   1.000
_cell.length_c   1.000
_cell.angle_alpha   90.00
_cell.angle_beta   90.00
_cell.angle_gamma   90.00
#
_symmetry.space_group_name_H-M   'P 1'
#
loop_
_entity.id
_entity.type
_entity.pdbx_description
1 polymer ?
#
loop_
_entity_poly.entity_id
_entity_poly.type
_entity_poly.pdbx_seq_one_letter_code
_entity_poly.pdbx_strand_id
1 'polypeptide(L)'
;MAIAEAKELAARAEEHIWEAELNRIEGELRRIQGLPAPQIEALFMAALEIARDQNAKSFELRAALSLAKLWRDLGRRAEAREVLAPFYGWFTEGLDTPDLVAAEVLLKDL
;
A
#
# COMPACT_ATOMS: atom_id res chain seq x y z
N MET A 1 -16.17 -1.60 11.84
CA MET A 1 -16.37 -1.09 13.21
C MET A 1 -15.02 -0.64 13.78
N ALA A 2 -14.07 -1.54 14.07
CA ALA A 2 -12.75 -1.16 14.63
C ALA A 2 -11.88 -0.21 13.76
N ILE A 3 -11.80 -0.39 12.43
CA ILE A 3 -10.95 0.49 11.58
C ILE A 3 -11.55 1.90 11.44
N ALA A 4 -12.88 2.02 11.38
CA ALA A 4 -13.54 3.31 11.28
C ALA A 4 -13.32 4.13 12.57
N GLU A 5 -13.44 3.48 13.73
CA GLU A 5 -13.12 4.07 15.04
C GLU A 5 -11.65 4.47 15.15
N ALA A 6 -10.72 3.64 14.66
CA ALA A 6 -9.29 3.97 14.65
C ALA A 6 -8.98 5.19 13.77
N LYS A 7 -9.64 5.33 12.61
CA LYS A 7 -9.51 6.50 11.74
C LYS A 7 -10.05 7.78 12.40
N GLU A 8 -11.20 7.69 13.07
CA GLU A 8 -11.78 8.82 13.79
C GLU A 8 -10.89 9.27 14.95
N LEU A 9 -10.30 8.32 15.69
CA LEU A 9 -9.38 8.63 16.78
C LEU A 9 -8.08 9.28 16.27
N ALA A 10 -7.49 8.76 15.20
CA ALA A 10 -6.28 9.34 14.59
C ALA A 10 -6.53 10.77 14.09
N ALA A 11 -7.67 11.01 13.43
CA ALA A 11 -8.05 12.35 12.96
C ALA A 11 -8.24 13.36 14.12
N ARG A 12 -8.73 12.90 15.28
CA ARG A 12 -8.93 13.74 16.47
C ARG A 12 -7.66 14.01 17.27
N ALA A 13 -6.66 13.14 17.15
CA ALA A 13 -5.41 13.25 17.90
C ALA A 13 -4.34 14.11 17.20
N GLU A 14 -4.59 14.59 15.97
CA GLU A 14 -3.57 15.17 15.07
C GLU A 14 -2.37 14.23 14.81
N GLU A 15 -2.47 12.97 15.23
CA GLU A 15 -1.48 11.92 15.02
C GLU A 15 -1.71 11.24 13.67
N HIS A 16 -1.36 11.97 12.61
CA HIS A 16 -1.56 11.52 11.23
C HIS A 16 -0.67 10.34 10.82
N ILE A 17 0.39 10.02 11.60
CA ILE A 17 1.42 9.02 11.25
C ILE A 17 0.83 7.66 10.84
N TRP A 18 -0.32 7.26 11.41
CA TRP A 18 -0.94 5.96 11.14
C TRP A 18 -1.97 5.96 10.01
N GLU A 19 -2.30 7.12 9.46
CA GLU A 19 -3.41 7.29 8.53
C GLU A 19 -3.20 6.51 7.22
N ALA A 20 -1.96 6.49 6.71
CA ALA A 20 -1.59 5.67 5.56
C ALA A 20 -1.82 4.18 5.83
N GLU A 21 -1.35 3.69 6.98
CA GLU A 21 -1.42 2.28 7.33
C GLU A 21 -2.86 1.83 7.64
N LEU A 22 -3.68 2.69 8.24
CA LEU A 22 -5.11 2.43 8.46
C LEU A 22 -5.87 2.28 7.14
N ASN A 23 -5.58 3.12 6.15
CA ASN A 23 -6.16 2.99 4.81
C ASN A 23 -5.72 1.70 4.12
N ARG A 24 -4.43 1.34 4.23
CA ARG A 24 -3.89 0.11 3.67
C ARG A 24 -4.55 -1.14 4.29
N ILE A 25 -4.64 -1.19 5.62
CA ILE A 25 -5.28 -2.31 6.33
C ILE A 25 -6.77 -2.41 5.98
N GLU A 26 -7.46 -1.28 5.83
CA GLU A 26 -8.84 -1.30 5.36
C GLU A 26 -8.95 -1.94 3.98
N GLY A 27 -8.10 -1.54 3.03
CA GLY A 27 -8.08 -2.11 1.68
C GLY A 27 -7.89 -3.63 1.70
N GLU A 28 -6.94 -4.14 2.49
CA GLU A 28 -6.73 -5.59 2.65
C GLU A 28 -7.97 -6.30 3.22
N LEU A 29 -8.62 -5.69 4.22
CA LEU A 29 -9.84 -6.26 4.79
C LEU A 29 -10.99 -6.30 3.77
N ARG A 30 -11.19 -5.21 3.00
CA ARG A 30 -12.21 -5.17 1.94
C ARG A 30 -11.94 -6.18 0.84
N ARG A 31 -10.67 -6.41 0.53
CA ARG A 31 -10.24 -7.46 -0.41
C ARG A 31 -10.59 -8.86 0.08
N ILE A 32 -10.31 -9.18 1.35
CA ILE A 32 -10.71 -10.47 1.96
C ILE A 32 -12.23 -10.62 1.97
N GLN A 33 -12.97 -9.54 2.17
CA GLN A 33 -14.44 -9.52 2.11
C GLN A 33 -15.02 -9.65 0.69
N GLY A 34 -14.18 -9.66 -0.35
CA GLY A 34 -14.61 -9.79 -1.74
C GLY A 34 -15.31 -8.54 -2.28
N LEU A 35 -15.01 -7.36 -1.75
CA LEU A 35 -15.60 -6.13 -2.26
C LEU A 35 -15.09 -5.80 -3.68
N PRO A 36 -15.80 -4.95 -4.45
CA PRO A 36 -15.39 -4.59 -5.80
C PRO A 36 -14.00 -3.95 -5.85
N ALA A 37 -13.21 -4.36 -6.83
CA ALA A 37 -11.84 -3.90 -7.02
C ALA A 37 -11.66 -2.36 -7.01
N PRO A 38 -12.54 -1.54 -7.63
CA PRO A 38 -12.39 -0.08 -7.58
C PRO A 38 -12.43 0.51 -6.17
N GLN A 39 -13.21 -0.10 -5.26
CA GLN A 39 -13.30 0.38 -3.87
C GLN A 39 -12.03 0.03 -3.08
N ILE A 40 -11.45 -1.14 -3.35
CA ILE A 40 -10.19 -1.58 -2.75
C ILE A 40 -9.02 -0.73 -3.28
N GLU A 41 -9.00 -0.49 -4.60
CA GLU A 41 -8.00 0.34 -5.27
C GLU A 41 -7.96 1.75 -4.70
N ALA A 42 -9.12 2.38 -4.48
CA ALA A 42 -9.20 3.70 -3.87
C ALA A 42 -8.56 3.77 -2.47
N LEU A 43 -8.70 2.72 -1.66
CA LEU A 43 -8.11 2.65 -0.32
C LEU A 43 -6.58 2.56 -0.38
N PHE A 44 -6.04 1.74 -1.30
CA PHE A 44 -4.59 1.62 -1.47
C PHE A 44 -3.96 2.87 -2.10
N MET A 45 -4.65 3.53 -3.04
CA MET A 45 -4.23 4.81 -3.60
C MET A 45 -4.16 5.90 -2.51
N ALA A 46 -5.20 6.02 -1.68
CA ALA A 46 -5.19 6.96 -0.57
C ALA A 46 -4.07 6.67 0.43
N ALA A 47 -3.84 5.40 0.77
CA ALA A 47 -2.73 5.00 1.63
C ALA A 47 -1.36 5.42 1.06
N LEU A 48 -1.18 5.25 -0.25
CA LEU A 48 0.06 5.59 -0.94
C LEU A 48 0.31 7.10 -0.98
N GLU A 49 -0.71 7.90 -1.28
CA GLU A 49 -0.65 9.36 -1.29
C GLU A 49 -0.31 9.91 0.10
N ILE A 50 -1.03 9.45 1.14
CA ILE A 50 -0.79 9.87 2.52
C ILE A 50 0.62 9.50 2.98
N ALA A 51 1.11 8.30 2.65
CA ALA A 51 2.47 7.88 3.01
C ALA A 51 3.54 8.75 2.33
N ARG A 52 3.30 9.20 1.09
CA ARG A 52 4.19 10.13 0.38
C ARG A 52 4.23 11.49 1.06
N ASP A 53 3.07 12.05 1.37
CA ASP A 53 2.96 13.34 2.04
C ASP A 53 3.64 13.33 3.42
N GLN A 54 3.55 12.21 4.13
CA GLN A 54 4.21 12.00 5.43
C GLN A 54 5.69 11.67 5.32
N ASN A 55 6.25 11.50 4.12
CA ASN A 55 7.60 10.96 3.89
C ASN A 55 7.84 9.61 4.59
N ALA A 56 6.78 8.82 4.81
CA ALA A 56 6.83 7.55 5.53
C ALA A 56 7.18 6.40 4.58
N LYS A 57 8.47 6.29 4.24
CA LYS A 57 8.96 5.39 3.18
C LYS A 57 8.56 3.91 3.34
N SER A 58 8.55 3.39 4.56
CA SER A 58 8.08 2.02 4.82
C SER A 58 6.59 1.85 4.53
N PHE A 59 5.76 2.84 4.88
CA PHE A 59 4.32 2.79 4.58
C PHE A 59 4.04 3.01 3.09
N GLU A 60 4.86 3.83 2.42
CA GLU A 60 4.80 4.05 0.98
C GLU A 60 4.99 2.73 0.22
N LEU A 61 6.05 1.99 0.57
CA LEU A 61 6.33 0.68 -0.04
C LEU A 61 5.22 -0.34 0.21
N ARG A 62 4.70 -0.41 1.43
CA ARG A 62 3.62 -1.35 1.79
C ARG A 62 2.33 -1.05 1.03
N ALA A 63 1.97 0.22 0.89
CA ALA A 63 0.80 0.63 0.10
C ALA A 63 0.99 0.31 -1.39
N ALA A 64 2.15 0.64 -1.96
CA ALA A 64 2.50 0.32 -3.34
C ALA A 64 2.45 -1.19 -3.63
N LEU A 65 2.93 -2.01 -2.70
CA LEU A 65 2.86 -3.48 -2.79
C LEU A 65 1.43 -4.01 -2.82
N SER A 66 0.58 -3.53 -1.91
CA SER A 66 -0.83 -3.91 -1.86
C SER A 66 -1.55 -3.55 -3.17
N LEU A 67 -1.30 -2.34 -3.69
CA LEU A 67 -1.84 -1.87 -4.96
C LEU A 67 -1.34 -2.68 -6.16
N ALA A 68 -0.04 -2.94 -6.24
CA ALA A 68 0.56 -3.74 -7.31
C ALA A 68 0.01 -5.18 -7.33
N LYS A 69 -0.19 -5.80 -6.15
CA LYS A 69 -0.83 -7.13 -6.06
C LYS A 69 -2.26 -7.09 -6.60
N LEU A 70 -3.05 -6.08 -6.23
CA LEU A 70 -4.41 -5.92 -6.74
C LEU A 70 -4.41 -5.77 -8.27
N TRP A 71 -3.57 -4.88 -8.81
CA TRP A 71 -3.47 -4.66 -10.25
C TRP A 71 -2.99 -5.90 -11.01
N ARG A 72 -2.01 -6.63 -10.49
CA ARG A 72 -1.61 -7.94 -11.07
C ARG A 72 -2.80 -8.88 -11.18
N ASP A 73 -3.58 -9.02 -10.12
CA ASP A 73 -4.71 -9.96 -10.07
C ASP A 73 -5.84 -9.54 -11.03
N LEU A 74 -5.90 -8.25 -11.39
CA LEU A 74 -6.78 -7.70 -12.43
C LEU A 74 -6.17 -7.73 -13.85
N GLY A 75 -4.96 -8.28 -14.02
CA GLY A 75 -4.24 -8.33 -15.30
C GLY A 75 -3.51 -7.04 -15.69
N ARG A 76 -3.51 -6.02 -14.83
CA ARG A 76 -2.90 -4.69 -14.99
C ARG A 76 -1.41 -4.70 -14.60
N ARG A 77 -0.63 -5.56 -15.26
CA ARG A 77 0.78 -5.83 -14.91
C ARG A 77 1.70 -4.63 -15.17
N ALA A 78 1.40 -3.82 -16.19
CA ALA A 78 2.18 -2.63 -16.51
C ALA A 78 2.07 -1.60 -15.39
N GLU A 79 0.85 -1.29 -14.94
CA GLU A 79 0.63 -0.36 -13.83
C GLU A 79 1.24 -0.88 -12.51
N ALA A 80 1.14 -2.18 -12.26
CA ALA A 80 1.77 -2.82 -11.10
C ALA A 80 3.30 -2.65 -11.10
N ARG A 81 3.94 -2.70 -12.27
CA ARG A 81 5.38 -2.46 -12.39
C ARG A 81 5.71 -0.98 -12.22
N GLU A 82 4.93 -0.09 -12.81
CA GLU A 82 5.12 1.36 -12.73
C GLU A 82 5.05 1.88 -11.28
N VAL A 83 4.10 1.39 -10.48
CA VAL A 83 4.00 1.85 -9.08
C VAL A 83 5.15 1.35 -8.20
N LEU A 84 5.76 0.20 -8.53
CA LEU A 84 6.91 -0.33 -7.81
C LEU A 84 8.25 0.24 -8.30
N ALA A 85 8.29 0.84 -9.49
CA ALA A 85 9.51 1.32 -10.10
C ALA A 85 10.35 2.30 -9.25
N PRO A 86 9.75 3.24 -8.49
CA PRO A 86 10.51 4.16 -7.65
C PRO A 86 11.34 3.46 -6.56
N PHE A 87 10.98 2.24 -6.17
CA PHE A 87 11.63 1.50 -5.08
C PHE A 87 12.82 0.66 -5.55
N TYR A 88 13.09 0.58 -6.86
CA TYR A 88 14.22 -0.20 -7.39
C TYR A 88 15.57 0.22 -6.81
N GLY A 89 15.78 1.52 -6.58
CA GLY A 89 17.00 2.03 -5.98
C GLY A 89 17.25 1.49 -4.57
N TRP A 90 16.18 1.29 -3.78
CA TRP A 90 16.30 0.80 -2.40
C TRP A 90 16.65 -0.68 -2.32
N PHE A 91 16.28 -1.48 -3.34
CA PHE A 91 16.73 -2.87 -3.43
C PHE A 91 18.26 -2.95 -3.61
N THR A 92 18.85 -1.99 -4.34
CA THR A 92 20.30 -1.97 -4.58
C THR A 92 21.11 -1.44 -3.41
N GLU A 93 20.47 -0.72 -2.48
CA GLU A 93 21.11 -0.19 -1.27
C GLU A 93 21.22 -1.22 -0.13
N GLY A 94 20.77 -2.46 -0.33
CA GLY A 94 20.93 -3.56 0.64
C GLY A 94 19.98 -3.48 1.84
N LEU A 95 18.85 -2.80 1.69
CA LEU A 95 17.80 -2.79 2.69
C LEU A 95 16.99 -4.10 2.59
N ASP A 96 17.39 -5.12 3.32
CA ASP A 96 16.68 -6.41 3.35
C ASP A 96 15.49 -6.40 4.32
N THR A 97 14.50 -5.53 4.06
CA THR A 97 13.24 -5.56 4.81
C THR A 97 12.26 -6.57 4.18
N PRO A 98 11.38 -7.21 4.96
CA PRO A 98 10.39 -8.15 4.41
C PRO A 98 9.54 -7.58 3.28
N ASP A 99 9.24 -6.28 3.34
CA ASP A 99 8.49 -5.58 2.30
C ASP A 99 9.32 -5.44 1.01
N LEU A 100 10.61 -5.13 1.10
CA LEU A 100 11.47 -5.03 -0.08
C LEU A 100 11.66 -6.39 -0.77
N VAL A 101 11.83 -7.48 0.00
CA VAL A 101 11.85 -8.84 -0.54
C VAL A 101 10.53 -9.20 -1.23
N ALA A 102 9.40 -8.87 -0.61
CA ALA A 102 8.08 -9.11 -1.19
C ALA A 102 7.88 -8.34 -2.51
N ALA A 103 8.44 -7.13 -2.62
CA ALA A 103 8.37 -6.34 -3.84
C ALA A 103 9.22 -6.93 -4.96
N GLU A 104 10.44 -7.37 -4.67
CA GLU A 104 11.30 -8.04 -5.65
C GLU A 104 10.66 -9.33 -6.19
N VAL A 105 10.08 -10.14 -5.30
CA VAL A 105 9.36 -11.36 -5.68
C VAL A 105 8.16 -11.04 -6.57
N LEU A 106 7.38 -10.02 -6.21
CA LEU A 106 6.22 -9.61 -7.02
C LEU A 106 6.66 -9.12 -8.40
N LEU A 107 7.71 -8.32 -8.48
CA LEU A 107 8.23 -7.80 -9.75
C LEU A 107 8.70 -8.89 -10.72
N LYS A 108 9.21 -10.01 -10.21
CA LYS A 108 9.59 -11.19 -11.03
C LYS A 108 8.37 -11.95 -11.58
N ASP A 109 7.19 -11.77 -10.98
CA ASP A 109 5.93 -12.41 -11.34
C ASP A 109 5.06 -11.56 -12.29
N LEU A 110 5.32 -10.24 -12.35
CA LEU A 110 4.68 -9.28 -13.26
C LEU A 110 5.23 -9.38 -14.69
#